data_AF-A0A7D5SWC3-F1
#
_entry.id   AF-A0A7D5SWC3-F1
#
_cell.length_a   1.000
_cell.length_b   1.000
_cell.length_c   1.000
_cell.angle_alpha   90.00
_cell.angle_beta   90.00
_cell.angle_gamma   90.00
#
_symmetry.space_group_name_H-M   'P 1'
#
loop_
_entity.id
_entity.type
_entity.pdbx_description
1 polymer ?
#
loop_
_entity_poly.entity_id
_entity_poly.type
_entity_poly.pdbx_seq_one_letter_code
_entity_poly.pdbx_strand_id
1 'polypeptide(L)'
;MPRQALVSLLVIGLMLAVSAAEAGGPWRASEENTRGWQLMTPQERIDHQARIRSFRTLEECRAYQQEHHQLMEQRARQRGVALPSGRRDICEHLKRPDAVGE
;
A
#
# COMPACT_ATOMS: atom_id res chain seq x y z
N MET A 1 -33.94 7.70 50.30
CA MET A 1 -34.03 8.10 48.88
C MET A 1 -32.67 8.62 48.43
N PRO A 2 -32.17 8.25 47.25
CA PRO A 2 -31.55 6.94 47.08
C PRO A 2 -30.03 7.01 46.81
N ARG A 3 -29.36 6.00 47.37
CA ARG A 3 -27.96 5.61 47.30
C ARG A 3 -27.61 5.07 45.89
N GLN A 4 -28.02 5.80 44.84
CA GLN A 4 -28.00 5.37 43.43
C GLN A 4 -27.18 6.30 42.51
N ALA A 5 -26.67 7.43 43.03
CA ALA A 5 -25.89 8.38 42.21
C ALA A 5 -24.44 7.93 41.93
N LEU A 6 -23.91 6.93 42.65
CA LEU A 6 -22.50 6.53 42.54
C LEU A 6 -22.22 5.31 41.64
N VAL A 7 -23.25 4.58 41.21
CA VAL A 7 -23.07 3.37 40.36
C VAL A 7 -23.27 3.68 38.87
N SER A 8 -23.84 4.83 38.52
CA SER A 8 -24.11 5.21 37.11
C SER A 8 -22.93 5.91 36.41
N LEU A 9 -21.74 5.95 37.03
CA LEU A 9 -20.51 6.46 36.42
C LEU A 9 -19.60 5.33 35.88
N LEU A 10 -20.04 4.07 35.98
CA LEU A 10 -19.47 2.94 35.26
C LEU A 10 -20.26 2.72 33.97
N VAL A 11 -19.58 2.63 32.83
CA VAL A 11 -20.07 2.08 31.54
C VAL A 11 -20.76 3.02 30.53
N ILE A 12 -20.52 4.34 30.55
CA ILE A 12 -20.88 5.17 29.38
C ILE A 12 -19.62 5.69 28.70
N GLY A 13 -19.27 5.07 27.56
CA GLY A 13 -18.53 5.76 26.51
C GLY A 13 -17.17 5.20 26.10
N LEU A 14 -16.81 3.94 26.39
CA LEU A 14 -15.76 3.27 25.62
C LEU A 14 -16.34 2.83 24.26
N MET A 15 -16.78 3.80 23.47
CA MET A 15 -17.25 3.59 22.10
C MET A 15 -16.04 3.49 21.18
N LEU A 16 -15.63 2.25 20.93
CA LEU A 16 -15.12 1.71 19.66
C LEU A 16 -14.40 2.71 18.74
N ALA A 17 -13.11 2.89 18.95
CA ALA A 17 -12.20 3.24 17.86
C ALA A 17 -11.87 1.96 17.07
N VAL A 18 -12.85 1.42 16.34
CA VAL A 18 -12.55 0.52 15.21
C VAL A 18 -12.15 1.44 14.08
N SER A 19 -10.86 1.77 14.01
CA SER A 19 -10.29 2.34 12.80
C SER A 19 -10.57 1.34 11.69
N ALA A 20 -11.47 1.70 10.77
CA ALA A 20 -11.54 1.06 9.49
C ALA A 20 -10.16 1.25 8.86
N ALA A 21 -9.32 0.22 8.96
CA ALA A 21 -8.28 0.03 7.98
C ALA A 21 -9.05 -0.12 6.67
N GLU A 22 -9.17 1.00 5.93
CA GLU A 22 -9.70 1.02 4.59
C GLU A 22 -8.90 0.00 3.79
N ALA A 23 -9.46 -1.19 3.69
CA ALA A 23 -8.98 -2.20 2.77
C ALA A 23 -9.31 -1.63 1.39
N GLY A 24 -8.34 -0.93 0.79
CA GLY A 24 -8.32 -0.72 -0.65
C GLY A 24 -8.69 -2.04 -1.32
N GLY A 25 -9.54 -1.98 -2.34
CA GLY A 25 -9.98 -3.14 -3.12
C GLY A 25 -8.80 -3.99 -3.64
N PRO A 26 -9.04 -5.07 -4.41
CA PRO A 26 -8.10 -6.18 -4.63
C PRO A 26 -6.83 -5.86 -5.44
N TRP A 27 -6.32 -4.62 -5.41
CA TRP A 27 -5.02 -4.25 -5.93
C TRP A 27 -3.94 -5.15 -5.32
N ARG A 28 -3.22 -5.83 -6.21
CA ARG A 28 -2.11 -6.71 -5.87
C ARG A 28 -0.90 -6.41 -6.73
N ALA A 29 0.24 -6.31 -6.07
CA ALA A 29 1.54 -6.35 -6.71
C ALA A 29 1.80 -7.77 -7.22
N SER A 30 2.31 -7.86 -8.43
CA SER A 30 2.62 -9.08 -9.14
C SER A 30 3.75 -8.83 -10.13
N GLU A 31 4.22 -9.89 -10.80
CA GLU A 31 5.21 -9.78 -11.87
C GLU A 31 4.76 -8.87 -13.03
N GLU A 32 3.45 -8.75 -13.24
CA GLU A 32 2.90 -7.98 -14.37
C GLU A 32 3.00 -6.47 -14.15
N ASN A 33 2.93 -6.01 -12.90
CA ASN A 33 2.90 -4.58 -12.55
C ASN A 33 4.09 -4.12 -11.70
N THR A 34 4.92 -5.03 -11.19
CA THR A 34 6.13 -4.70 -10.43
C THR A 34 7.37 -5.06 -11.23
N ARG A 35 8.08 -4.05 -11.73
CA ARG A 35 9.38 -4.23 -12.38
C ARG A 35 10.37 -4.86 -11.40
N GLY A 36 11.04 -5.92 -11.82
CA GLY A 36 12.03 -6.63 -10.99
C GLY A 36 11.44 -7.60 -9.96
N TRP A 37 10.16 -7.97 -10.08
CA TRP A 37 9.51 -8.94 -9.19
C TRP A 37 10.31 -10.24 -8.96
N GLN A 38 10.93 -10.77 -10.01
CA GLN A 38 11.78 -11.97 -9.97
C GLN A 38 13.09 -11.79 -9.16
N LEU A 39 13.49 -10.54 -8.90
CA LEU A 39 14.69 -10.19 -8.12
C LEU A 39 14.37 -9.94 -6.64
N MET A 40 13.09 -9.96 -6.27
CA MET A 40 12.63 -9.79 -4.89
C MET A 40 12.50 -11.14 -4.19
N THR A 41 12.81 -11.15 -2.90
CA THR A 41 12.51 -12.28 -2.02
C THR A 41 11.00 -12.38 -1.73
N PRO A 42 10.50 -13.53 -1.23
CA PRO A 42 9.11 -13.64 -0.81
C PRO A 42 8.71 -12.59 0.24
N GLN A 43 9.59 -12.29 1.20
CA GLN A 43 9.32 -11.29 2.22
C GLN A 43 9.23 -9.88 1.63
N GLU A 44 10.17 -9.51 0.76
CA GLU A 44 10.14 -8.20 0.10
C GLU A 44 8.88 -8.00 -0.73
N ARG A 45 8.32 -9.06 -1.33
CA ARG A 45 7.05 -8.98 -2.07
C ARG A 45 5.87 -8.67 -1.15
N ILE A 46 5.86 -9.23 0.06
CA ILE A 46 4.85 -8.93 1.08
C ILE A 46 4.97 -7.47 1.52
N ASP A 47 6.19 -7.02 1.82
CA ASP A 47 6.44 -5.66 2.28
C ASP A 47 6.12 -4.64 1.18
N HIS A 48 6.48 -4.92 -0.07
CA HIS A 48 6.12 -4.11 -1.22
C HIS A 48 4.60 -4.03 -1.40
N GLN A 49 3.89 -5.15 -1.31
CA GLN A 49 2.43 -5.19 -1.37
C GLN A 49 1.79 -4.32 -0.28
N ALA A 50 2.31 -4.38 0.95
CA ALA A 50 1.84 -3.58 2.07
C ALA A 50 2.14 -2.09 1.85
N ARG A 51 3.34 -1.76 1.37
CA ARG A 51 3.77 -0.40 1.08
C ARG A 51 2.92 0.24 -0.03
N ILE A 52 2.70 -0.46 -1.13
CA ILE A 52 1.84 0.02 -2.23
C ILE A 52 0.43 0.32 -1.74
N ARG A 53 -0.16 -0.56 -0.92
CA ARG A 53 -1.50 -0.36 -0.35
C ARG A 53 -1.58 0.78 0.67
N SER A 54 -0.45 1.21 1.21
CA SER A 54 -0.41 2.28 2.21
C SER A 54 -0.48 3.69 1.59
N PHE A 55 -0.13 3.83 0.30
CA PHE A 55 -0.13 5.13 -0.36
C PHE A 55 -1.55 5.64 -0.59
N ARG A 56 -1.72 6.94 -0.37
CA ARG A 56 -3.01 7.62 -0.58
C ARG A 56 -2.99 8.48 -1.84
N THR A 57 -1.80 8.87 -2.30
CA THR A 57 -1.63 9.72 -3.47
C THR A 57 -0.81 9.06 -4.56
N LEU A 58 -1.11 9.42 -5.81
CA LEU A 58 -0.33 8.97 -6.97
C LEU A 58 1.13 9.42 -6.87
N GLU A 59 1.39 10.62 -6.35
CA GLU A 59 2.73 11.18 -6.21
C GLU A 59 3.60 10.35 -5.26
N GLU A 60 3.12 10.04 -4.05
CA GLU A 60 3.85 9.21 -3.09
C GLU A 60 4.14 7.82 -3.66
N CYS A 61 3.17 7.22 -4.34
CA CYS A 61 3.35 5.92 -4.97
C CYS A 61 4.38 5.99 -6.10
N ARG A 62 4.38 7.05 -6.92
CA ARG A 62 5.34 7.26 -8.02
C ARG A 62 6.76 7.45 -7.50
N ALA A 63 6.94 8.22 -6.43
CA ALA A 63 8.24 8.38 -5.78
C ALA A 63 8.78 7.02 -5.33
N TYR A 64 7.97 6.25 -4.62
CA TYR A 64 8.34 4.90 -4.20
C TYR A 64 8.59 3.94 -5.37
N GLN A 65 7.77 3.98 -6.43
CA GLN A 65 7.95 3.18 -7.63
C GLN A 65 9.31 3.47 -8.28
N GLN A 66 9.72 4.74 -8.34
CA GLN A 66 11.00 5.14 -8.91
C GLN A 66 12.19 4.65 -8.07
N GLU A 67 12.13 4.77 -6.75
CA GLU A 67 13.14 4.23 -5.83
C GLU A 67 13.25 2.70 -5.97
N HIS A 68 12.10 2.03 -5.97
CA HIS A 68 12.03 0.58 -6.15
C HIS A 68 12.64 0.15 -7.50
N HIS A 69 12.36 0.89 -8.58
CA HIS A 69 12.95 0.64 -9.88
C HIS A 69 14.48 0.74 -9.86
N GLN A 70 15.04 1.77 -9.22
CA GLN A 70 16.50 1.93 -9.11
C GLN A 70 17.13 0.78 -8.33
N LEU A 71 16.49 0.34 -7.24
CA LEU A 71 16.94 -0.82 -6.47
C LEU A 71 16.97 -2.09 -7.34
N MET A 72 15.92 -2.32 -8.14
CA MET A 72 15.87 -3.48 -9.04
C MET A 72 16.90 -3.40 -10.15
N GLU A 73 17.18 -2.21 -10.68
CA GLU A 73 18.26 -2.00 -11.65
C GLU A 73 19.63 -2.32 -11.08
N GLN A 74 19.91 -1.89 -9.85
CA GLN A 74 21.16 -2.22 -9.17
C GLN A 74 21.31 -3.73 -8.99
N ARG A 75 20.25 -4.41 -8.52
CA ARG A 75 20.26 -5.88 -8.36
C ARG A 75 20.44 -6.62 -9.68
N ALA A 76 19.78 -6.15 -10.74
CA ALA A 76 19.91 -6.73 -12.08
C ALA A 76 21.36 -6.62 -12.60
N ARG A 77 21.97 -5.44 -12.45
CA ARG A 77 23.38 -5.20 -12.80
C ARG A 77 24.33 -6.10 -12.00
N GLN A 78 24.14 -6.20 -10.69
CA GLN A 78 24.95 -7.05 -9.82
C GLN A 78 24.88 -8.54 -10.20
N ARG A 79 23.72 -9.00 -10.68
CA ARG A 79 23.50 -10.39 -11.10
C ARG A 79 23.77 -10.64 -12.58
N GLY A 80 24.12 -9.62 -13.35
CA GLY A 80 24.35 -9.71 -14.80
C GLY A 80 23.10 -10.13 -15.59
N VAL A 81 21.90 -9.83 -15.11
CA VAL A 81 20.64 -10.17 -15.77
C VAL A 81 19.97 -8.95 -16.37
N ALA A 82 19.24 -9.15 -17.47
CA ALA A 82 18.36 -8.13 -18.00
C ALA A 82 17.18 -7.89 -17.04
N LEU A 83 16.77 -6.62 -16.91
CA LEU A 83 15.59 -6.23 -16.14
C LEU A 83 14.44 -5.89 -17.11
N PRO A 84 13.42 -6.75 -17.24
CA PRO A 84 12.28 -6.47 -18.10
C PRO A 84 11.58 -5.17 -17.69
N SER A 85 10.95 -4.49 -18.66
CA SER A 85 9.98 -3.44 -18.33
C SER A 85 8.75 -4.08 -17.68
N GLY A 86 8.26 -3.50 -16.58
CA GLY A 86 6.93 -3.84 -16.07
C GLY A 86 5.88 -3.53 -17.14
N ARG A 87 4.87 -4.41 -17.29
CA ARG A 87 3.85 -4.25 -18.34
C ARG A 87 2.73 -3.31 -17.91
N ARG A 88 2.46 -3.21 -16.61
CA ARG A 88 1.40 -2.40 -16.02
C ARG A 88 1.96 -1.46 -14.95
N ASP A 89 1.26 -0.35 -14.70
CA ASP A 89 1.67 0.63 -13.68
C ASP A 89 1.11 0.23 -12.30
N ILE A 90 2.01 -0.04 -11.33
CA ILE A 90 1.63 -0.41 -9.95
C ILE A 90 0.85 0.71 -9.23
N CYS A 91 0.97 1.97 -9.66
CA CYS A 91 0.32 3.12 -9.04
C CYS A 91 -0.98 3.52 -9.74
N GLU A 92 -1.39 2.80 -10.80
CA GLU A 92 -2.57 3.16 -11.61
C GLU A 92 -3.87 3.23 -10.80
N HIS A 93 -3.99 2.37 -9.78
CA HIS A 93 -5.15 2.32 -8.89
C HIS A 93 -5.40 3.61 -8.08
N LEU A 94 -4.43 4.51 -8.01
CA LEU A 94 -4.54 5.82 -7.33
C LEU A 94 -4.91 6.94 -8.29
N LYS A 95 -5.06 6.67 -9.60
CA LYS A 95 -5.59 7.64 -10.55
C LYS A 95 -7.08 7.82 -10.27
N ARG A 96 -7.46 9.05 -9.96
CA ARG A 96 -8.86 9.47 -9.87
C ARG A 96 -9.55 9.27 -11.23
N PRO A 97 -10.70 8.57 -11.31
CA PRO A 97 -11.44 8.42 -12.57
C PRO A 97 -11.96 9.75 -13.12
N ASP A 98 -12.06 10.77 -12.27
CA ASP A 98 -12.55 12.12 -12.55
C ASP A 98 -11.44 13.14 -12.90
N ALA A 99 -10.18 12.72 -13.01
CA ALA A 99 -9.08 13.58 -13.46
C ALA A 99 -8.81 13.53 -14.98
N VAL A 100 -9.71 12.90 -15.75
CA VAL A 100 -9.68 12.89 -17.22
C VAL A 100 -10.86 13.73 -17.73
N GLY A 101 -10.66 15.04 -17.79
CA GLY A 101 -11.44 15.98 -18.60
C GLY A 101 -12.77 16.47 -18.01
N GLU A 102 -12.73 17.67 -17.44
CA GLU A 102 -13.71 18.73 -17.75
C GLU A 102 -12.94 19.89 -18.40
#